data_AF-A0A8B2I2U1-F1
#
_entry.id   AF-A0A8B2I2U1-F1
#
_cell.length_a   1.000
_cell.length_b   1.000
_cell.length_c   1.000
_cell.angle_alpha   90.00
_cell.angle_beta   90.00
_cell.angle_gamma   90.00
#
_symmetry.space_group_name_H-M   'P 1'
#
loop_
_entity.id
_entity.type
_entity.pdbx_description
1 polymer ?
#
loop_
_entity_poly.entity_id
_entity_poly.type
_entity_poly.pdbx_seq_one_letter_code
_entity_poly.pdbx_strand_id
1 'polypeptide(L)'
;MFTEKFQNKTICCSSCKKNVFFELIEDIECDMGHHDVIQCPNCQELFSIDKQCPAFQDMLYLVSCNATLFTESEKSEYSKNPHCF
;
A
#
# COMPACT_ATOMS: atom_id res chain seq x y z
N MET A 1 7.61 5.68 8.52
CA MET A 1 6.63 6.80 8.57
C MET A 1 5.38 6.56 7.69
N PHE A 2 5.38 5.65 6.70
CA PHE A 2 4.16 5.30 5.96
C PHE A 2 3.14 4.51 6.80
N THR A 3 3.61 3.70 7.74
CA THR A 3 2.81 2.79 8.57
C THR A 3 1.81 3.49 9.50
N GLU A 4 2.17 4.66 10.05
CA GLU A 4 1.28 5.47 10.92
C GLU A 4 0.00 5.92 10.20
N LYS A 5 0.05 6.09 8.87
CA LYS A 5 -1.11 6.52 8.06
C LYS A 5 -2.23 5.48 8.01
N PHE A 6 -1.91 4.23 8.32
CA PHE A 6 -2.83 3.09 8.28
C PHE A 6 -3.31 2.66 9.67
N GLN A 7 -2.68 3.16 10.74
CA GLN A 7 -3.06 2.85 12.11
C GLN A 7 -4.33 3.61 12.52
N ASN A 8 -5.23 2.93 13.25
CA ASN A 8 -6.43 3.52 13.87
C ASN A 8 -7.35 4.31 12.91
N LYS A 9 -7.28 4.02 11.60
CA LYS A 9 -8.12 4.67 10.58
C LYS A 9 -8.73 3.63 9.66
N THR A 10 -10.02 3.78 9.38
CA THR A 10 -10.68 3.01 8.32
C THR A 10 -10.35 3.62 6.95
N ILE A 11 -9.84 2.80 6.04
CA ILE A 11 -9.45 3.19 4.69
C ILE A 11 -10.30 2.41 3.69
N CYS A 12 -10.75 3.07 2.63
CA CYS A 12 -11.52 2.42 1.57
C CYS A 12 -10.58 1.54 0.74
N CYS A 13 -10.74 0.22 0.82
CA CYS A 13 -9.99 -0.70 -0.01
C CYS A 13 -10.40 -0.56 -1.48
N SER A 14 -9.43 -0.31 -2.37
CA SER A 14 -9.69 -0.12 -3.80
C SER A 14 -10.16 -1.40 -4.49
N SER A 15 -9.77 -2.59 -4.02
CA SER A 15 -10.17 -3.88 -4.59
C SER A 15 -11.61 -4.27 -4.25
N CYS A 16 -12.02 -4.17 -2.97
CA CYS A 16 -13.36 -4.61 -2.53
C CYS A 16 -14.34 -3.47 -2.19
N LYS A 17 -13.89 -2.21 -2.26
CA LYS A 17 -14.68 -1.00 -1.96
C LYS A 17 -15.31 -0.99 -0.55
N LYS A 18 -14.69 -1.67 0.41
CA LYS A 18 -15.07 -1.65 1.83
C LYS A 18 -14.10 -0.78 2.63
N ASN A 19 -14.64 -0.03 3.59
CA ASN A 19 -13.84 0.67 4.59
C ASN A 19 -13.38 -0.35 5.64
N VAL A 20 -12.06 -0.54 5.77
CA VAL A 20 -11.46 -1.52 6.69
C VAL A 20 -10.28 -0.91 7.43
N PHE A 21 -9.92 -1.52 8.56
CA PHE A 21 -8.59 -1.33 9.15
C PHE A 21 -7.64 -2.26 8.41
N PHE A 22 -6.59 -1.70 7.82
CA PHE A 22 -5.58 -2.50 7.15
C PHE A 22 -4.61 -3.07 8.17
N GLU A 23 -4.18 -4.31 7.93
CA GLU A 23 -3.15 -4.97 8.72
C GLU A 23 -1.79 -4.70 8.09
N LEU A 24 -0.80 -4.28 8.89
CA LEU A 24 0.57 -4.11 8.44
C LEU A 24 1.30 -5.44 8.53
N ILE A 25 1.98 -5.82 7.46
CA ILE A 25 2.89 -6.97 7.42
C ILE A 25 4.24 -6.44 6.95
N GLU A 26 5.22 -6.50 7.84
CA GLU A 26 6.59 -6.04 7.59
C GLU A 26 7.44 -7.19 7.03
N ASP A 27 8.46 -6.84 6.25
CA ASP A 27 9.52 -7.76 5.80
C ASP A 27 9.02 -9.00 5.02
N ILE A 28 7.99 -8.81 4.17
CA ILE A 28 7.54 -9.83 3.23
C ILE A 28 8.54 -9.96 2.07
N GLU A 29 8.95 -11.18 1.76
CA GLU A 29 9.86 -11.48 0.65
C GLU A 29 9.09 -11.70 -0.66
N CYS A 30 9.61 -11.14 -1.75
CA CYS A 30 9.27 -11.50 -3.13
C CYS A 30 10.56 -11.72 -3.93
N ASP A 31 10.44 -12.17 -5.19
CA ASP A 31 11.59 -12.43 -6.06
C ASP A 31 12.53 -11.23 -6.28
N MET A 32 12.08 -10.01 -5.95
CA MET A 32 12.82 -8.75 -6.11
C MET A 32 13.30 -8.15 -4.78
N GLY A 33 13.08 -8.85 -3.66
CA GLY A 33 13.53 -8.43 -2.32
C GLY A 33 12.39 -8.30 -1.32
N HIS A 34 12.67 -7.60 -0.21
CA HIS A 34 11.78 -7.47 0.93
C HIS A 34 10.93 -6.20 0.85
N HIS A 35 9.72 -6.29 1.40
CA HIS A 35 8.69 -5.26 1.35
C HIS A 35 7.88 -5.17 2.63
N ASP A 36 7.50 -3.94 2.96
CA ASP A 36 6.40 -3.70 3.87
C ASP A 36 5.11 -3.60 3.04
N VAL A 37 4.10 -4.37 3.44
CA VAL A 37 2.80 -4.40 2.78
C VAL A 37 1.68 -4.17 3.78
N ILE A 38 0.56 -3.69 3.28
CA ILE A 38 -0.69 -3.68 4.03
C ILE A 38 -1.68 -4.67 3.42
N GLN A 39 -2.44 -5.36 4.28
CA GLN A 39 -3.44 -6.33 3.88
C GLN A 39 -4.84 -5.83 4.17
N CYS A 40 -5.75 -5.97 3.20
CA CYS A 40 -7.18 -5.80 3.43
C CYS A 40 -7.75 -7.04 4.12
N PRO A 41 -8.24 -6.98 5.38
CA PRO A 41 -8.77 -8.18 6.06
C PRO A 41 -10.03 -8.73 5.38
N ASN A 42 -10.76 -7.91 4.61
CA ASN A 42 -11.99 -8.33 3.94
C ASN A 42 -11.75 -9.12 2.63
N CYS A 43 -10.76 -8.76 1.83
CA CYS A 43 -10.50 -9.40 0.52
C CYS A 43 -9.09 -9.95 0.35
N GLN A 44 -8.26 -9.86 1.38
CA GLN A 44 -6.90 -10.40 1.46
C GLN A 44 -5.90 -9.79 0.47
N GLU A 45 -6.29 -8.76 -0.29
CA GLU A 45 -5.40 -8.01 -1.17
C GLU A 45 -4.25 -7.38 -0.38
N LEU A 46 -3.04 -7.48 -0.95
CA LEU A 46 -1.81 -6.91 -0.43
C LEU A 46 -1.41 -5.69 -1.26
N PHE A 47 -1.07 -4.59 -0.60
CA PHE A 47 -0.54 -3.38 -1.22
C PHE A 47 0.85 -3.12 -0.67
N SER A 48 1.85 -3.01 -1.53
CA SER A 48 3.18 -2.60 -1.09
C SER A 48 3.19 -1.11 -0.79
N ILE A 49 3.70 -0.74 0.39
CA ILE A 49 3.68 0.64 0.89
C ILE A 49 5.05 1.33 0.85
N ASP A 50 6.11 0.56 0.60
CA ASP A 50 7.48 1.05 0.54
C ASP A 50 7.87 1.45 -0.90
N LYS A 51 7.48 0.66 -1.90
CA LYS A 51 7.77 0.93 -3.31
C LYS A 51 6.81 0.22 -4.26
N GLN A 52 6.87 0.54 -5.55
CA GLN A 52 6.08 -0.20 -6.53
C GLN A 52 6.68 -1.58 -6.77
N CYS A 53 5.87 -2.64 -6.63
CA CYS A 53 6.31 -4.02 -6.84
C CYS A 53 5.22 -4.82 -7.58
N PRO A 54 5.54 -5.52 -8.69
CA PRO A 54 4.56 -6.28 -9.48
C PRO A 54 3.88 -7.44 -8.72
N ALA A 55 4.48 -7.88 -7.61
CA ALA A 55 3.92 -8.96 -6.78
C ALA A 55 2.73 -8.50 -5.92
N PHE A 56 2.55 -7.18 -5.75
CA PHE A 56 1.53 -6.59 -4.89
C PHE A 56 0.70 -5.56 -5.67
N GLN A 57 -0.48 -5.22 -5.14
CA GLN A 57 -1.31 -4.18 -5.72
C GLN A 57 -0.67 -2.80 -5.53
N ASP A 58 -0.81 -1.95 -6.55
CA ASP A 58 -0.27 -0.59 -6.53
C ASP A 58 -1.02 0.28 -5.51
N MET A 59 -0.26 0.91 -4.61
CA MET A 59 -0.79 1.79 -3.57
C MET A 59 -1.54 3.00 -4.18
N LEU A 60 -1.16 3.45 -5.37
CA LEU A 60 -1.87 4.53 -6.08
C LEU A 60 -3.34 4.20 -6.35
N TYR A 61 -3.70 2.93 -6.54
CA TYR A 61 -5.11 2.52 -6.62
C TYR A 61 -5.83 2.72 -5.29
N LEU A 62 -5.17 2.43 -4.17
CA LEU A 62 -5.73 2.70 -2.84
C LEU A 62 -5.94 4.20 -2.63
N VAL A 63 -4.98 5.05 -3.01
CA VAL A 63 -5.10 6.52 -2.89
C VAL A 63 -6.20 7.09 -3.77
N SER A 64 -6.48 6.50 -4.94
CA SER A 64 -7.59 6.95 -5.80
C SER A 64 -8.95 6.96 -5.08
N CYS A 65 -9.13 6.06 -4.10
CA CYS A 65 -10.33 5.99 -3.26
C CYS A 65 -10.17 6.79 -1.95
N ASN A 66 -8.97 7.29 -1.65
CA ASN A 66 -8.61 7.92 -0.37
C ASN A 66 -7.68 9.13 -0.62
N ALA A 67 -8.21 10.20 -1.21
CA ALA A 67 -7.42 11.34 -1.71
C ALA A 67 -6.51 12.03 -0.66
N THR A 68 -6.82 11.90 0.63
CA THR A 68 -6.05 12.51 1.74
C THR A 68 -5.01 11.59 2.37
N LEU A 69 -4.85 10.36 1.85
CA LEU A 69 -3.92 9.39 2.42
C LEU A 69 -2.46 9.76 2.12
N PHE A 70 -2.19 10.22 0.90
CA PHE A 70 -0.86 10.61 0.42
C PHE A 70 -0.88 12.02 -0.16
N THR A 71 0.16 12.79 0.11
CA THR A 71 0.45 14.03 -0.61
C THR A 71 1.01 13.73 -2.01
N GLU A 72 1.02 14.72 -2.90
CA GLU A 72 1.60 14.56 -4.24
C GLU A 72 3.11 14.24 -4.19
N SER A 73 3.83 14.76 -3.19
CA SER A 73 5.25 14.43 -3.00
C SER A 73 5.44 12.96 -2.61
N GLU A 74 4.61 12.44 -1.70
CA GLU A 74 4.66 11.04 -1.28
C GLU A 74 4.31 10.09 -2.43
N LYS A 75 3.31 10.44 -3.26
CA LYS A 75 2.98 9.69 -4.49
C LYS A 75 4.17 9.66 -5.46
N SER A 76 4.82 10.80 -5.65
CA SER A 76 5.99 10.91 -6.52
C SER A 76 7.17 10.09 -6.00
N GLU A 77 7.40 10.09 -4.69
CA GLU A 77 8.46 9.30 -4.05
C GLU A 77 8.22 7.80 -4.21
N TYR A 78 6.99 7.33 -3.96
CA TYR A 78 6.59 5.94 -4.19
C TYR A 78 6.83 5.50 -5.65
N SER A 79 6.47 6.36 -6.61
CA SER A 79 6.61 6.07 -8.05
C SER A 79 8.06 6.13 -8.56
N LYS A 80 8.98 6.74 -7.82
CA LYS A 80 10.39 6.92 -8.21
C LYS A 80 11.28 5.74 -7.82
N ASN A 81 10.78 4.84 -6.97
CA ASN A 81 11.57 3.73 -6.44
C ASN A 81 11.10 2.35 -6.95
N PRO A 82 10.70 2.16 -8.23
CA PRO A 82 10.36 0.83 -8.69
C PRO A 82 11.61 -0.06 -8.63
N HIS A 83 11.41 -1.37 -8.49
CA HIS A 83 12.51 -2.32 -8.68
C HIS A 83 13.23 -2.05 -10.00
N CYS A 84 14.56 -1.93 -9.95
CA CYS A 84 15.38 -1.91 -11.15
C CYS A 84 15.37 -3.32 -11.74
N PHE A 85 14.84 -3.46 -12.95
CA PHE A 85 14.91 -4.67 -13.76
C PHE A 85 16.24 -4.77 -14.51
#